data_AF-A0A924TVM0-F1
#
_entry.id   AF-A0A924TVM0-F1
#
_cell.length_a   1.000
_cell.length_b   1.000
_cell.length_c   1.000
_cell.angle_alpha   90.00
_cell.angle_beta   90.00
_cell.angle_gamma   90.00
#
_symmetry.space_group_name_H-M   'P 1'
#
loop_
_entity.id
_entity.type
_entity.pdbx_description
1 polymer ?
#
loop_
_entity_poly.entity_id
_entity_poly.type
_entity_poly.pdbx_seq_one_letter_code
_entity_poly.pdbx_strand_id
1 'polypeptide(L)'
;MSRGTPRLAGAAGLAGLLLLQACGTLPIASKPVGCSVDDALLAQTCAAPRPVTDGITYGDVLAIARQDRKALLDCQTHLKTLQAMLTECRSTVRAYGSEIDRVNAEMAAQRR
;
A
#
# COMPACT_ATOMS: atom_id res chain seq x y z
N MET A 1 -36.61 -51.18 57.63
CA MET A 1 -35.22 -50.84 58.01
C MET A 1 -34.47 -50.37 56.76
N SER A 2 -33.76 -49.23 56.88
CA SER A 2 -32.69 -48.67 56.00
C SER A 2 -33.04 -48.32 54.52
N ARG A 3 -33.30 -47.04 54.17
CA ARG A 3 -32.38 -45.94 53.76
C ARG A 3 -31.69 -46.11 52.39
N GLY A 4 -31.91 -45.14 51.49
CA GLY A 4 -30.96 -44.79 50.42
C GLY A 4 -31.53 -44.17 49.14
N THR A 5 -31.85 -42.87 49.14
CA THR A 5 -31.85 -42.02 47.91
C THR A 5 -30.42 -41.47 47.69
N PRO A 6 -29.96 -41.23 46.45
CA PRO A 6 -30.22 -39.93 45.83
C PRO A 6 -30.48 -39.95 44.30
N ARG A 7 -31.11 -38.86 43.87
CA ARG A 7 -31.52 -38.49 42.51
C ARG A 7 -30.32 -38.42 41.54
N LEU A 8 -30.37 -39.16 40.44
CA LEU A 8 -29.58 -38.90 39.24
C LEU A 8 -30.33 -37.90 38.35
N ALA A 9 -30.29 -36.63 38.75
CA ALA A 9 -30.54 -35.50 37.86
C ALA A 9 -29.17 -34.99 37.42
N GLY A 10 -28.72 -35.35 36.23
CA GLY A 10 -27.37 -34.98 35.80
C GLY A 10 -27.11 -35.22 34.31
N ALA A 11 -26.74 -34.12 33.65
CA ALA A 11 -25.85 -34.11 32.48
C ALA A 11 -26.42 -34.43 31.08
N ALA A 12 -27.62 -33.95 30.73
CA ALA A 12 -28.04 -33.89 29.31
C ALA A 12 -27.92 -32.48 28.67
N GLY A 13 -27.47 -31.45 29.40
CA GLY A 13 -27.69 -30.06 29.00
C GLY A 13 -26.49 -29.21 28.56
N LEU A 14 -25.25 -29.71 28.54
CA LEU A 14 -24.07 -28.84 28.36
C LEU A 14 -23.18 -29.17 27.15
N ALA A 15 -23.45 -30.23 26.40
CA ALA A 15 -22.63 -30.59 25.24
C ALA A 15 -22.93 -29.78 23.96
N GLY A 16 -24.09 -29.11 23.87
CA GLY A 16 -24.51 -28.38 22.66
C GLY A 16 -23.93 -26.97 22.49
N LEU A 17 -23.42 -26.36 23.57
CA LEU A 17 -22.95 -24.95 23.55
C LEU A 17 -21.49 -24.78 23.14
N LEU A 18 -20.73 -25.86 22.97
CA LEU A 18 -19.33 -25.81 22.49
C LEU A 18 -19.22 -25.73 20.95
N LEU A 19 -20.31 -25.95 20.20
CA LEU A 19 -20.31 -25.95 18.74
C LEU A 19 -20.61 -24.57 18.11
N LEU A 20 -20.96 -23.55 18.90
CA LEU A 20 -21.21 -22.19 18.40
C LEU A 20 -19.98 -21.26 18.41
N GLN A 21 -18.80 -21.75 18.81
CA GLN A 21 -17.56 -20.95 18.81
C GLN A 21 -16.92 -20.82 17.41
N ALA A 22 -17.58 -21.31 16.34
CA ALA A 22 -17.03 -21.28 14.98
C ALA A 22 -17.39 -20.01 14.17
N CYS A 23 -17.96 -18.97 14.79
CA CYS A 23 -18.01 -17.64 14.17
C CYS A 23 -16.66 -16.93 14.37
N GLY A 24 -15.58 -17.59 13.94
CA GLY A 24 -14.23 -17.04 14.00
C GLY A 24 -14.09 -15.99 12.91
N THR A 25 -14.08 -14.71 13.30
CA THR A 25 -13.53 -13.65 12.46
C THR A 25 -12.09 -14.03 12.13
N LEU A 26 -11.86 -14.41 10.86
CA LEU A 26 -10.58 -14.88 10.39
C LEU A 26 -9.60 -13.72 10.30
N PRO A 27 -8.38 -13.83 10.87
CA PRO A 27 -7.36 -12.82 10.66
C PRO A 27 -6.86 -12.95 9.21
N ILE A 28 -7.42 -12.15 8.31
CA ILE A 28 -6.84 -11.91 7.00
C ILE A 28 -5.65 -10.98 7.24
N ALA A 29 -4.47 -11.35 6.74
CA ALA A 29 -3.31 -10.47 6.78
C ALA A 29 -3.56 -9.28 5.84
N SER A 30 -4.08 -8.18 6.37
CA SER A 30 -4.28 -6.93 5.63
C SER A 30 -3.44 -5.82 6.26
N LYS A 31 -2.20 -5.65 5.78
CA LYS A 31 -1.43 -4.44 6.09
C LYS A 31 -1.41 -3.57 4.84
N PRO A 32 -1.80 -2.28 4.93
CA PRO A 32 -1.70 -1.38 3.79
C PRO A 32 -0.24 -1.26 3.37
N VAL A 33 0.03 -1.56 2.09
CA VAL A 33 1.37 -1.35 1.52
C VAL A 33 1.46 0.12 1.14
N GLY A 34 2.17 0.89 1.95
CA GLY A 34 2.50 2.28 1.66
C GLY A 34 3.73 2.34 0.78
N CYS A 35 3.65 3.08 -0.33
CA CYS A 35 4.84 3.46 -1.08
C CYS A 35 5.42 4.73 -0.46
N SER A 36 6.64 4.63 0.06
CA SER A 36 7.36 5.80 0.58
C SER A 36 7.95 6.59 -0.59
N VAL A 37 7.11 7.36 -1.28
CA VAL A 37 7.56 8.37 -2.23
C VAL A 37 7.64 9.70 -1.48
N ASP A 38 8.74 10.42 -1.63
CA ASP A 38 8.94 11.73 -1.00
C ASP A 38 7.91 12.73 -1.55
N ASP A 39 7.12 13.34 -0.67
CA ASP A 39 6.06 14.29 -1.04
C ASP A 39 6.62 15.55 -1.74
N ALA A 40 7.84 15.97 -1.40
CA ALA A 40 8.49 17.08 -2.09
C ALA A 40 8.86 16.72 -3.53
N LEU A 41 9.19 15.46 -3.77
CA LEU A 41 9.43 14.91 -5.12
C LEU A 41 8.11 14.81 -5.91
N LEU A 42 7.00 14.47 -5.26
CA LEU A 42 5.68 14.44 -5.90
C LEU A 42 5.12 15.84 -6.22
N ALA A 43 5.39 16.82 -5.35
CA ALA A 43 4.91 18.19 -5.51
C ALA A 43 5.71 19.00 -6.54
N GLN A 44 6.87 18.52 -6.97
CA GLN A 44 7.76 19.26 -7.86
C GLN A 44 7.25 19.22 -9.31
N THR A 45 6.93 20.39 -9.84
CA THR A 45 6.49 20.60 -11.23
C THR A 45 7.61 21.20 -12.08
N CYS A 46 7.60 20.94 -13.40
CA CYS A 46 8.50 21.65 -14.30
C CYS A 46 8.24 23.16 -14.26
N ALA A 47 9.30 23.96 -14.31
CA ALA A 47 9.19 25.40 -14.47
C ALA A 47 8.56 25.73 -15.84
N ALA A 48 7.70 26.74 -15.87
CA ALA A 48 7.15 27.27 -17.12
C ALA A 48 8.25 27.97 -17.94
N PRO A 49 8.13 28.01 -19.29
CA PRO A 49 9.02 28.78 -20.14
C PRO A 49 9.04 30.26 -19.74
N ARG A 50 10.19 30.90 -19.90
CA ARG A 50 10.29 32.33 -19.61
C ARG A 50 9.61 33.15 -20.71
N PRO A 51 8.91 34.24 -20.35
CA PRO A 51 8.32 35.13 -21.34
C PRO A 51 9.39 35.89 -22.11
N VAL A 52 9.18 36.06 -23.40
CA VAL A 52 9.94 36.96 -24.27
C VAL A 52 9.04 38.17 -24.52
N THR A 53 9.45 39.35 -24.06
CA THR A 53 8.66 40.59 -24.22
C THR A 53 9.10 41.40 -25.44
N ASP A 54 8.30 42.38 -25.84
CA ASP A 54 8.72 43.28 -26.91
C ASP A 54 9.91 44.14 -26.45
N GLY A 55 10.86 44.36 -27.36
CA GLY A 55 12.05 45.18 -27.11
C GLY A 55 13.25 44.48 -26.47
N ILE A 56 13.21 43.16 -26.26
CA ILE A 56 14.40 42.44 -25.75
C ILE A 56 15.47 42.31 -26.82
N THR A 57 16.74 42.31 -26.41
CA THR A 57 17.86 42.15 -27.35
C THR A 57 18.06 40.68 -27.73
N TYR A 58 18.73 40.43 -28.86
CA TYR A 58 19.11 39.08 -29.24
C TYR A 58 19.93 38.35 -28.15
N GLY A 59 20.78 39.08 -27.42
CA GLY A 59 21.55 38.53 -26.30
C GLY A 59 20.66 38.03 -25.17
N ASP A 60 19.58 38.76 -24.88
CA ASP A 60 18.61 38.40 -23.85
C ASP A 60 17.80 37.15 -24.25
N VAL A 61 17.40 37.06 -25.53
CA VAL A 61 16.74 35.85 -26.07
C VAL A 61 17.63 34.63 -25.90
N LEU A 62 18.93 34.75 -26.24
CA LEU A 62 19.86 33.63 -26.13
C LEU A 62 20.10 33.23 -24.66
N ALA A 63 20.15 34.21 -23.75
CA ALA A 63 20.23 33.95 -22.33
C ALA A 63 19.00 33.16 -21.88
N ILE A 64 17.78 33.64 -22.16
CA ILE A 64 16.51 32.97 -21.85
C ILE A 64 16.51 31.53 -22.38
N ALA A 65 16.86 31.32 -23.65
CA ALA A 65 16.85 30.00 -24.28
C ALA A 65 17.79 28.99 -23.60
N ARG A 66 19.01 29.42 -23.20
CA ARG A 66 19.96 28.55 -22.47
C ARG A 66 19.40 28.12 -21.12
N GLN A 67 18.75 29.06 -20.47
CA GLN A 67 18.26 28.98 -19.12
C GLN A 67 17.00 28.08 -19.10
N ASP A 68 16.12 28.20 -20.10
CA ASP A 68 14.95 27.33 -20.29
C ASP A 68 15.38 25.91 -20.67
N ARG A 69 16.38 25.75 -21.54
CA ARG A 69 16.95 24.44 -21.84
C ARG A 69 17.46 23.74 -20.59
N LYS A 70 18.14 24.47 -19.69
CA LYS A 70 18.58 23.92 -18.41
C LYS A 70 17.39 23.48 -17.56
N ALA A 71 16.36 24.32 -17.42
CA ALA A 71 15.16 23.99 -16.66
C ALA A 71 14.44 22.73 -17.19
N LEU A 72 14.38 22.56 -18.52
CA LEU A 72 13.81 21.36 -19.15
C LEU A 72 14.63 20.10 -18.86
N LEU A 73 15.95 20.19 -18.91
CA LEU A 73 16.84 19.06 -18.59
C LEU A 73 16.74 18.66 -17.12
N ASP A 74 16.71 19.64 -16.22
CA ASP A 74 16.52 19.42 -14.80
C ASP A 74 15.15 18.75 -14.54
N CYS A 75 14.08 19.20 -15.22
CA CYS A 75 12.77 18.56 -15.09
C CYS A 75 12.73 17.14 -15.66
N GLN A 76 13.37 16.88 -16.81
CA GLN A 76 13.45 15.52 -17.36
C GLN A 76 14.13 14.57 -16.36
N THR A 77 15.19 15.03 -15.70
CA THR A 77 15.89 14.25 -14.68
C THR A 77 14.97 13.93 -13.51
N HIS A 78 14.22 14.92 -13.02
CA HIS A 78 13.23 14.74 -11.97
C HIS A 78 12.14 13.71 -12.35
N LEU A 79 11.56 13.83 -13.55
CA LEU A 79 10.54 12.90 -14.03
C LEU A 79 11.05 11.46 -14.14
N LYS A 80 12.31 11.26 -14.56
CA LYS A 80 12.94 9.93 -14.59
C LYS A 80 13.07 9.35 -13.18
N THR A 81 13.50 10.15 -12.21
CA THR A 81 13.59 9.72 -10.80
C THR A 81 12.21 9.31 -10.27
N LEU A 82 11.19 10.14 -10.50
CA LEU A 82 9.83 9.83 -10.07
C LEU A 82 9.30 8.55 -10.72
N GLN A 83 9.54 8.35 -12.01
CA GLN A 83 9.16 7.14 -12.72
C GLN A 83 9.84 5.89 -12.13
N ALA A 84 11.13 5.97 -11.80
CA ALA A 84 11.86 4.88 -11.18
C ALA A 84 11.26 4.52 -9.80
N MET A 85 10.99 5.52 -8.97
CA MET A 85 10.35 5.34 -7.65
C MET A 85 8.97 4.71 -7.76
N LEU A 86 8.14 5.15 -8.71
CA LEU A 86 6.82 4.56 -8.95
C LEU A 86 6.91 3.11 -9.45
N THR A 87 7.91 2.80 -10.26
CA THR A 87 8.15 1.44 -10.76
C THR A 87 8.54 0.51 -9.60
N GLU A 88 9.41 0.98 -8.71
CA GLU A 88 9.85 0.25 -7.52
C GLU A 88 8.73 0.09 -6.47
N CYS A 89 7.93 1.14 -6.28
CA CYS A 89 6.71 1.06 -5.49
C CYS A 89 5.78 -0.07 -6.01
N ARG A 90 5.54 -0.10 -7.33
CA ARG A 90 4.69 -1.13 -7.96
C ARG A 90 5.28 -2.54 -7.88
N SER A 91 6.59 -2.71 -7.96
CA SER A 91 7.23 -4.02 -7.78
C SER A 91 7.05 -4.51 -6.35
N THR A 92 7.32 -3.64 -5.37
CA THR A 92 7.18 -3.92 -3.94
C THR A 92 5.75 -4.30 -3.57
N VAL A 93 4.76 -3.51 -3.99
CA VAL A 93 3.34 -3.79 -3.73
C VAL A 93 2.93 -5.16 -4.29
N ARG A 94 3.38 -5.51 -5.50
CA ARG A 94 3.07 -6.82 -6.09
C ARG A 94 3.71 -7.97 -5.32
N ALA A 95 4.97 -7.83 -4.90
CA ALA A 95 5.66 -8.85 -4.11
C ALA A 95 4.94 -9.07 -2.76
N TYR A 96 4.57 -7.99 -2.06
CA TYR A 96 3.80 -8.08 -0.83
C TYR A 96 2.42 -8.72 -1.05
N GLY A 97 1.71 -8.36 -2.13
CA GLY A 97 0.43 -8.97 -2.48
C GLY A 97 0.55 -10.48 -2.67
N SER A 98 1.55 -10.93 -3.43
CA SER A 98 1.79 -12.37 -3.63
C SER A 98 2.12 -13.11 -2.34
N GLU A 99 2.81 -12.45 -1.40
CA GLU A 99 3.14 -13.05 -0.11
C GLU A 99 1.90 -13.18 0.80
N ILE A 100 1.02 -12.17 0.79
CA ILE A 100 -0.28 -12.24 1.48
C ILE A 100 -1.12 -13.38 0.91
N ASP A 101 -1.19 -13.50 -0.42
CA ASP A 101 -1.93 -14.56 -1.08
C ASP A 101 -1.38 -15.95 -0.73
N ARG A 102 -0.06 -16.10 -0.68
CA ARG A 102 0.61 -17.33 -0.24
C ARG A 102 0.22 -17.69 1.19
N VAL A 103 0.34 -16.76 2.14
CA VAL A 103 -0.01 -16.98 3.55
C VAL A 103 -1.49 -17.34 3.70
N ASN A 104 -2.38 -16.64 2.98
CA ASN A 104 -3.81 -16.94 2.99
C ASN A 104 -4.11 -18.34 2.45
N ALA A 105 -3.41 -18.77 1.39
CA ALA A 105 -3.56 -20.11 0.82
C ALA A 105 -3.06 -21.22 1.78
N GLU A 106 -1.93 -21.00 2.45
CA GLU A 106 -1.41 -21.91 3.47
C GLU A 106 -2.36 -22.05 4.66
N MET A 107 -2.87 -20.92 5.16
CA MET A 107 -3.88 -20.93 6.22
C MET A 107 -5.17 -21.64 5.79
N ALA A 108 -5.55 -21.57 4.51
CA ALA A 108 -6.71 -22.29 3.99
C ALA A 108 -6.44 -23.81 3.83
N ALA A 109 -5.22 -24.21 3.47
CA ALA A 109 -4.83 -25.61 3.30
C ALA A 109 -4.72 -26.34 4.64
N GLN A 110 -4.20 -25.68 5.68
CA GLN A 110 -4.13 -26.21 7.06
C GLN A 110 -5.51 -26.42 7.71
N ARG A 111 -6.59 -26.02 7.03
CA ARG A 111 -7.99 -26.12 7.49
C ARG A 111 -8.78 -27.26 6.83
N ARG A 112 -8.16 -28.06 5.97
CA ARG A 112 -8.73 -29.31 5.43
C ARG A 112 -8.19 -30.51 6.21
#